data_AF-A0A8H9DFR4-F1
#
_entry.id   AF-A0A8H9DFR4-F1
#
_cell.length_a   1.000
_cell.length_b   1.000
_cell.length_c   1.000
_cell.angle_alpha   90.00
_cell.angle_beta   90.00
_cell.angle_gamma   90.00
#
_symmetry.space_group_name_H-M   'P 1'
#
loop_
_entity.id
_entity.type
_entity.pdbx_description
1 polymer ?
#
loop_
_entity_poly.entity_id
_entity_poly.type
_entity_poly.pdbx_seq_one_letter_code
_entity_poly.pdbx_strand_id
1 'polypeptide(L)'
;ALGSGAQVASSGDIYGSVWENNWLSTWLHNHVVRDIRLGSIEYKNVWRDYGFGDASGYVLTAAINSNADDIVDTVARRPIQKLIGGIWYNVGSV
;
A
#
# COMPACT_ATOMS: atom_id res chain seq x y z
N ALA A 1 -4.66 -1.90 -32.27
CA ALA A 1 -4.01 -0.73 -32.91
C ALA A 1 -3.91 0.38 -31.87
N LEU A 2 -2.82 1.15 -31.85
CA LEU A 2 -2.54 2.19 -30.83
C LEU A 2 -3.49 3.41 -30.89
N GLY A 3 -4.42 3.44 -31.85
CA GLY A 3 -5.34 4.54 -32.12
C GLY A 3 -4.80 5.53 -33.15
N SER A 4 -5.65 6.44 -33.61
CA SER A 4 -5.23 7.56 -34.47
C SER A 4 -4.28 8.49 -33.71
N GLY A 5 -3.24 8.99 -34.38
CA GLY A 5 -2.25 9.89 -33.76
C GLY A 5 -1.27 9.23 -32.80
N ALA A 6 -1.17 7.90 -32.79
CA ALA A 6 -0.20 7.18 -31.99
C ALA A 6 1.26 7.47 -32.42
N GLN A 7 2.16 7.49 -31.44
CA GLN A 7 3.57 7.85 -31.63
C GLN A 7 4.46 6.93 -30.79
N VAL A 8 5.67 6.65 -31.28
CA VAL A 8 6.73 6.01 -30.50
C VAL A 8 7.88 6.99 -30.38
N ALA A 9 8.26 7.35 -29.16
CA ALA A 9 9.38 8.23 -28.87
C ALA A 9 10.72 7.50 -29.08
N SER A 10 11.81 8.24 -29.24
CA SER A 10 13.17 7.66 -29.30
C SER A 10 13.57 6.92 -28.02
N SER A 11 12.93 7.23 -26.88
CA SER A 11 13.07 6.49 -25.62
C SER A 11 12.35 5.14 -25.60
N GLY A 12 11.55 4.84 -26.63
CA GLY A 12 10.66 3.68 -26.66
C GLY A 12 9.32 3.89 -25.94
N ASP A 13 9.08 5.07 -25.37
CA ASP A 13 7.77 5.40 -24.79
C ASP A 13 6.70 5.54 -25.89
N ILE A 14 5.47 5.19 -25.56
CA ILE A 14 4.39 5.05 -26.55
C ILE A 14 3.25 5.98 -26.17
N TYR A 15 2.89 6.87 -27.10
CA TYR A 15 1.72 7.72 -27.00
C TYR A 15 0.53 7.10 -27.74
N GLY A 16 -0.67 7.17 -27.18
CA GLY A 16 -1.86 6.76 -27.90
C GLY A 16 -3.17 6.92 -27.11
N SER A 17 -4.28 6.90 -27.84
CA SER A 17 -5.63 7.02 -27.26
C SER A 17 -6.01 5.91 -26.29
N VAL A 18 -5.38 4.73 -26.40
CA VAL A 18 -5.59 3.59 -25.48
C VAL A 18 -5.07 3.91 -24.07
N TRP A 19 -4.14 4.86 -23.97
CA TRP A 19 -3.58 5.38 -22.71
C TRP A 19 -4.18 6.75 -22.37
N GLU A 20 -5.44 6.99 -22.76
CA GLU A 20 -6.18 8.23 -22.52
C GLU A 20 -5.50 9.46 -23.16
N ASN A 21 -4.97 9.29 -24.38
CA ASN A 21 -4.21 10.33 -25.09
C ASN A 21 -3.01 10.83 -24.28
N ASN A 22 -2.32 9.91 -23.61
CA ASN A 22 -1.12 10.16 -22.81
C ASN A 22 0.02 9.21 -23.23
N TRP A 23 1.21 9.48 -22.71
CA TRP A 23 2.34 8.56 -22.76
C TRP A 23 2.06 7.35 -21.86
N LEU A 24 2.40 6.16 -22.33
CA LEU A 24 2.25 4.90 -21.60
C LEU A 24 2.94 4.99 -20.23
N SER A 25 4.14 5.57 -20.16
CA SER A 25 4.87 5.76 -18.89
C SER A 25 4.06 6.56 -17.86
N THR A 26 3.45 7.68 -18.27
CA THR A 26 2.57 8.51 -17.43
C THR A 26 1.30 7.76 -17.04
N TRP A 27 0.70 7.03 -17.98
CA TRP A 27 -0.50 6.25 -17.70
C TRP A 27 -0.21 5.16 -16.65
N LEU A 28 0.88 4.41 -16.80
CA LEU A 28 1.33 3.42 -15.82
C LEU A 28 1.60 4.05 -14.45
N HIS A 29 2.30 5.19 -14.42
CA HIS A 29 2.57 5.90 -13.17
C HIS A 29 1.30 6.17 -12.34
N ASN A 30 0.21 6.53 -13.01
CA ASN A 30 -1.04 6.95 -12.36
C ASN A 30 -2.06 5.82 -12.14
N HIS A 31 -1.95 4.70 -12.87
CA HIS A 31 -3.00 3.67 -12.87
C HIS A 31 -2.58 2.32 -12.29
N VAL A 32 -1.28 2.08 -12.09
CA VAL A 32 -0.80 0.81 -11.53
C VAL A 32 -0.23 0.98 -10.12
N VAL A 33 -0.31 -0.09 -9.32
CA VAL A 33 0.43 -0.19 -8.07
C VAL A 33 1.90 -0.36 -8.40
N ARG A 34 2.74 0.57 -7.93
CA ARG A 34 4.19 0.55 -8.18
C ARG A 34 5.00 0.06 -6.99
N ASP A 35 4.42 0.08 -5.80
CA ASP A 35 5.07 -0.39 -4.58
C ASP A 35 4.03 -0.70 -3.49
N ILE A 36 4.43 -1.54 -2.52
CA ILE A 36 3.66 -1.91 -1.33
C ILE A 36 4.58 -1.79 -0.10
N ARG A 37 4.07 -1.20 0.98
CA ARG A 37 4.80 -1.13 2.25
C ARG A 37 3.90 -1.32 3.46
N LEU A 38 4.53 -1.62 4.59
CA LEU A 38 3.92 -1.41 5.90
C LEU A 38 4.17 0.03 6.33
N GLY A 39 3.10 0.77 6.65
CA GLY A 39 3.18 2.13 7.18
C GLY A 39 3.71 2.18 8.61
N SER A 40 3.52 3.31 9.27
CA SER A 40 3.96 3.53 10.66
C SER A 40 3.39 2.49 11.63
N ILE A 41 4.18 2.12 12.63
CA ILE A 41 3.78 1.19 13.68
C ILE A 41 2.93 1.88 14.74
N GLU A 42 1.88 1.19 15.17
CA GLU A 42 1.05 1.54 16.32
C GLU A 42 1.21 0.46 17.38
N TYR A 43 1.51 0.85 18.62
CA TYR A 43 1.60 -0.06 19.77
C TYR A 43 0.37 0.10 20.67
N LYS A 44 -0.03 -0.98 21.32
CA LYS A 44 -1.05 -0.97 22.36
C LYS A 44 -0.68 -1.95 23.46
N ASN A 45 -0.71 -1.48 24.71
CA ASN A 45 -0.63 -2.37 25.87
C ASN A 45 -1.93 -3.17 25.98
N VAL A 46 -1.83 -4.48 26.19
CA VAL A 46 -2.95 -5.42 26.24
C VAL A 46 -2.92 -6.30 27.49
N TRP A 47 -1.97 -6.05 28.41
CA TRP A 47 -1.90 -6.80 29.65
C TRP A 47 -3.14 -6.51 30.49
N ARG A 48 -4.02 -7.51 30.60
CA ARG A 48 -5.33 -7.38 31.25
C ARG A 48 -6.19 -6.25 30.66
N ASP A 49 -6.01 -5.96 29.37
CA ASP A 49 -6.76 -4.94 28.61
C ASP A 49 -7.10 -5.46 27.19
N TYR A 50 -7.96 -4.76 26.47
CA TYR A 50 -8.39 -5.13 25.12
C TYR A 50 -7.30 -4.88 24.08
N GLY A 51 -7.21 -5.76 23.08
CA GLY A 51 -6.37 -5.58 21.90
C GLY A 51 -6.86 -4.52 20.92
N PHE A 52 -6.28 -4.52 19.72
CA PHE A 52 -6.88 -3.85 18.57
C PHE A 52 -8.07 -4.67 18.07
N GLY A 53 -9.20 -4.00 17.81
CA GLY A 53 -10.26 -4.58 17.00
C GLY A 53 -9.88 -4.59 15.53
N ASP A 54 -10.68 -5.28 14.71
CA ASP A 54 -10.50 -5.25 13.26
C ASP A 54 -10.59 -3.82 12.73
N ALA A 55 -9.69 -3.48 11.82
CA ALA A 55 -9.58 -2.18 11.20
C ALA A 55 -9.11 -2.37 9.76
N SER A 56 -9.92 -1.90 8.81
CA SER A 56 -9.67 -2.05 7.38
C SER A 56 -8.26 -1.62 6.99
N GLY A 57 -7.52 -2.53 6.34
CA GLY A 57 -6.15 -2.30 5.88
C GLY A 57 -5.04 -2.40 6.93
N TYR A 58 -5.34 -2.79 8.17
CA TYR A 58 -4.33 -3.00 9.23
C TYR A 58 -4.03 -4.49 9.46
N VAL A 59 -2.79 -4.77 9.81
CA VAL A 59 -2.34 -6.10 10.24
C VAL A 59 -1.56 -6.00 11.54
N LEU A 60 -1.71 -7.00 12.42
CA LEU A 60 -0.82 -7.16 13.58
C LEU A 60 0.58 -7.55 13.09
N THR A 61 1.60 -6.88 13.60
CA THR A 61 3.01 -7.08 13.21
C THR A 61 3.90 -7.47 14.38
N ALA A 62 3.40 -7.41 15.62
CA ALA A 62 4.11 -7.91 16.80
C ALA A 62 3.15 -8.33 17.92
N ALA A 63 3.56 -9.34 18.66
CA ALA A 63 3.08 -9.66 20.00
C ALA A 63 4.31 -9.73 20.91
N ILE A 64 4.31 -8.95 21.98
CA ILE A 64 5.47 -8.70 22.83
C ILE A 64 5.10 -9.07 24.25
N ASN A 65 5.82 -10.04 24.81
CA ASN A 65 5.92 -10.27 26.24
C ASN A 65 7.28 -9.73 26.70
N SER A 66 7.26 -8.66 27.46
CA SER A 66 8.46 -7.94 27.91
C SER A 66 9.11 -8.57 29.15
N ASN A 67 8.33 -9.32 29.94
CA ASN A 67 8.77 -9.92 31.20
C ASN A 67 8.96 -11.46 31.11
N ALA A 68 8.66 -12.04 29.94
CA ALA A 68 8.75 -13.47 29.62
C ALA A 68 7.89 -14.40 30.51
N ASP A 69 6.75 -13.90 31.01
CA ASP A 69 5.71 -14.70 31.66
C ASP A 69 4.79 -15.44 30.66
N ASP A 70 3.60 -15.85 31.10
CA ASP A 70 2.60 -16.58 30.32
C ASP A 70 1.64 -15.68 29.50
N ILE A 71 1.75 -14.35 29.57
CA ILE A 71 0.76 -13.40 29.03
C ILE A 71 1.42 -12.36 28.10
N VAL A 72 0.74 -11.96 27.03
CA VAL A 72 1.22 -10.87 26.14
C VAL A 72 1.01 -9.51 26.81
N ASP A 73 2.04 -8.66 26.80
CA ASP A 73 1.96 -7.31 27.36
C ASP A 73 1.53 -6.27 26.35
N THR A 74 2.05 -6.36 25.12
CA THR A 74 1.89 -5.34 24.09
C THR A 74 1.73 -5.99 22.73
N VAL A 75 0.82 -5.47 21.92
CA VAL A 75 0.71 -5.80 20.51
C VAL A 75 1.05 -4.59 19.66
N ALA A 76 1.50 -4.83 18.43
CA ALA A 76 1.70 -3.78 17.45
C ALA A 76 0.98 -4.09 16.15
N ARG A 77 0.49 -3.05 15.47
CA ARG A 77 -0.08 -3.14 14.12
C ARG A 77 0.52 -2.09 13.19
N ARG A 78 0.39 -2.33 11.88
CA ARG A 78 0.74 -1.37 10.83
C ARG A 78 -0.34 -1.37 9.74
N PRO A 79 -0.63 -0.22 9.10
CA PRO A 79 -1.43 -0.21 7.89
C PRO A 79 -0.61 -0.75 6.72
N ILE A 80 -1.23 -1.54 5.85
CA ILE A 80 -0.66 -1.88 4.54
C ILE A 80 -0.97 -0.71 3.60
N GLN A 81 0.04 -0.25 2.88
CA GLN A 81 -0.07 0.88 1.95
C GLN A 81 0.38 0.50 0.54
N LYS A 82 -0.25 1.12 -0.47
CA LYS A 82 0.09 0.97 -1.90
C LYS A 82 0.45 2.31 -2.52
N LEU A 83 1.44 2.31 -3.42
CA LEU A 83 1.89 3.50 -4.15
C LEU A 83 1.26 3.55 -5.55
N ILE A 84 0.47 4.59 -5.82
CA ILE A 84 -0.13 4.88 -7.13
C ILE A 84 0.00 6.38 -7.39
N GLY A 85 0.47 6.80 -8.57
CA GLY A 85 0.59 8.23 -8.90
C GLY A 85 1.53 9.03 -7.99
N GLY A 86 2.51 8.36 -7.37
CA GLY A 86 3.41 8.99 -6.38
C GLY A 86 2.79 9.17 -4.98
N ILE A 87 1.54 8.74 -4.77
CA ILE A 87 0.81 8.87 -3.51
C ILE A 87 0.68 7.50 -2.83
N TRP A 88 0.92 7.47 -1.52
CA TRP A 88 0.68 6.28 -0.68
C TRP A 88 -0.75 6.27 -0.17
N TYR A 89 -1.49 5.20 -0.48
CA TYR A 89 -2.86 4.96 -0.02
C TYR A 89 -2.89 3.79 0.96
N ASN A 90 -3.71 3.87 2.02
CA ASN A 90 -4.05 2.69 2.81
C ASN A 90 -4.91 1.73 1.98
N VAL A 91 -4.66 0.43 2.11
CA VAL A 91 -5.50 -0.60 1.47
C VAL A 91 -6.81 -0.80 2.24
N GLY A 92 -7.78 -1.47 1.62
CA GLY A 92 -9.03 -1.87 2.28
C GLY A 92 -9.08 -3.37 2.55
N SER A 93 -9.79 -3.76 3.60
CA SER A 93 -10.22 -5.13 3.89
C SER A 93 -11.66 -5.36 3.38
N VAL A 94 -12.00 -6.60 2.98
CA VAL A 94 -13.32 -7.01 2.48
C VAL A 94 -13.93 -8.13 3.30
#